data_AF-A0A8B8J4H0-F1
#
_entry.id   AF-A0A8B8J4H0-F1
#
_cell.length_a   1.000
_cell.length_b   1.000
_cell.length_c   1.000
_cell.angle_alpha   90.00
_cell.angle_beta   90.00
_cell.angle_gamma   90.00
#
_symmetry.space_group_name_H-M   'P 1'
#
loop_
_entity.id
_entity.type
_entity.pdbx_description
1 polymer ?
#
loop_
_entity_poly.entity_id
_entity_poly.type
_entity_poly.pdbx_seq_one_letter_code
_entity_poly.pdbx_strand_id
1 'polypeptide(L)'
;MGCQSSKPDQAIVVSSIDAIRAVRLDDTYPLVEELRSLGVASGLHPVSQAVSGAPELKEAISKNPGLQSFVNDHLNVVITTLRSLARVRGLLDKSRGISSSVGAALEGFEKENAERRNDKKEKKKKNKKKKTKITNKCSEVVEKLKGSRALGDPFAGLNTDELRPACEWQRSLLDALRRRHRELEKRLRSVKKWRKAWNVIYTAGFVAVLACSVVLAAVASPAAAVTGATACATAMKAVEPWINSVCDEREGSLQGEKDVIATMRRKGGFAVHDLENVRSIVEKLKIDIDAMLDRVDFAISKAEDGEEMAVKIGNEDIMAKKGDVDKGVDTLKEKLDSSEREIMRAAAEFLETIMKDI
;
A
#
# COMPACT_ATOMS: atom_id res chain seq x y z
N MET A 1 69.76 -13.51 10.43
CA MET A 1 68.77 -12.61 11.03
C MET A 1 67.68 -12.38 10.01
N GLY A 2 66.52 -13.01 10.20
CA GLY A 2 65.39 -12.93 9.29
C GLY A 2 64.36 -11.91 9.78
N CYS A 3 63.80 -11.15 8.85
CA CYS A 3 62.54 -10.44 9.02
C CYS A 3 61.64 -10.84 7.84
N GLN A 4 60.68 -11.73 8.10
CA GLN A 4 59.55 -11.94 7.19
C GLN A 4 58.53 -10.83 7.44
N SER A 5 58.24 -10.04 6.41
CA SER A 5 57.14 -9.09 6.40
C SER A 5 55.88 -9.80 5.90
N SER A 6 54.95 -10.12 6.80
CA SER A 6 53.64 -10.68 6.44
C SER A 6 52.83 -9.64 5.67
N LYS A 7 52.44 -9.96 4.43
CA LYS A 7 51.36 -9.23 3.74
C LYS A 7 50.04 -9.64 4.40
N PRO A 8 49.14 -8.70 4.73
CA PRO A 8 47.79 -9.07 5.15
C PRO A 8 47.00 -9.60 3.94
N ASP A 9 46.31 -10.71 4.16
CA ASP A 9 45.45 -11.40 3.21
C ASP A 9 44.37 -10.48 2.63
N GLN A 10 44.53 -10.10 1.35
CA GLN A 10 43.46 -9.52 0.53
C GLN A 10 42.33 -10.53 0.25
N ALA A 11 42.53 -11.82 0.54
CA ALA A 11 41.54 -12.87 0.30
C ALA A 11 40.37 -12.88 1.31
N ILE A 12 40.58 -12.39 2.54
CA ILE A 12 39.56 -12.47 3.60
C ILE A 12 38.49 -11.36 3.45
N VAL A 13 38.86 -10.20 2.92
CA VAL A 13 37.92 -9.06 2.76
C VAL A 13 36.96 -9.25 1.58
N VAL A 14 37.39 -9.94 0.51
CA VAL A 14 36.55 -10.19 -0.67
C VAL A 14 35.47 -11.24 -0.38
N SER A 15 35.79 -12.27 0.41
CA SER A 15 34.85 -13.34 0.76
C SER A 15 33.66 -12.85 1.61
N SER A 16 33.87 -11.89 2.52
CA SER A 16 32.77 -11.30 3.30
C SER A 16 31.87 -10.37 2.47
N ILE A 17 32.39 -9.69 1.45
CA ILE A 17 31.60 -8.81 0.59
C ILE A 17 30.70 -9.61 -0.35
N ASP A 18 31.18 -10.72 -0.90
CA ASP A 18 30.37 -11.61 -1.73
C ASP A 18 29.37 -12.44 -0.89
N ALA A 19 29.71 -12.78 0.35
CA ALA A 19 28.75 -13.36 1.30
C ALA A 19 27.65 -12.35 1.70
N ILE A 20 27.97 -11.06 1.85
CA ILE A 20 26.95 -10.01 2.09
C ILE A 20 26.11 -9.74 0.82
N ARG A 21 26.69 -9.95 -0.37
CA ARG A 21 26.02 -9.79 -1.68
C ARG A 21 25.02 -10.91 -1.97
N ALA A 22 25.25 -12.12 -1.46
CA ALA A 22 24.34 -13.25 -1.60
C ALA A 22 23.18 -13.25 -0.57
N VAL A 23 23.34 -12.59 0.58
CA VAL A 23 22.41 -12.70 1.73
C VAL A 23 21.15 -11.84 1.62
N ARG A 24 21.02 -10.91 0.66
CA ARG A 24 20.05 -9.81 0.84
C ARG A 24 18.73 -9.89 0.08
N LEU A 25 18.57 -10.64 -0.99
CA LEU A 25 17.24 -10.82 -1.62
C LEU A 25 16.29 -11.75 -0.82
N ASP A 26 16.82 -12.43 0.21
CA ASP A 26 16.09 -13.39 1.05
C ASP A 26 14.97 -12.77 1.88
N ASP A 27 15.05 -11.49 2.27
CA ASP A 27 13.99 -10.84 3.06
C ASP A 27 12.82 -10.35 2.19
N THR A 28 13.07 -10.09 0.91
CA THR A 28 12.04 -9.62 -0.04
C THR A 28 11.19 -10.78 -0.55
N TYR A 29 11.79 -11.97 -0.69
CA TYR A 29 11.13 -13.15 -1.25
C TYR A 29 9.90 -13.64 -0.44
N PRO A 30 9.94 -13.74 0.91
CA PRO A 30 8.78 -14.05 1.74
C PRO A 30 7.62 -13.07 1.53
N LEU A 31 7.92 -11.78 1.37
CA LEU A 31 6.89 -10.75 1.13
C LEU A 31 6.26 -10.89 -0.26
N VAL A 32 7.06 -11.26 -1.26
CA VAL A 32 6.57 -11.53 -2.62
C VAL A 32 5.69 -12.79 -2.65
N GLU A 33 6.09 -13.86 -1.94
CA GLU A 33 5.25 -15.06 -1.79
C GLU A 33 3.95 -14.76 -1.07
N GLU A 34 4.00 -13.92 -0.04
CA GLU A 34 2.79 -13.53 0.66
C GLU A 34 1.84 -12.73 -0.25
N LEU A 35 2.35 -11.76 -1.01
CA LEU A 35 1.56 -11.04 -2.01
C LEU A 35 0.96 -11.98 -3.05
N ARG A 36 1.70 -13.01 -3.46
CA ARG A 36 1.17 -14.06 -4.36
C ARG A 36 0.04 -14.84 -3.70
N SER A 37 0.18 -15.20 -2.42
CA SER A 37 -0.88 -15.87 -1.65
C SER A 37 -2.14 -15.00 -1.49
N LEU A 38 -1.98 -13.68 -1.48
CA LEU A 38 -3.06 -12.69 -1.49
C LEU A 38 -3.65 -12.43 -2.88
N GLY A 39 -3.20 -13.15 -3.92
CA GLY A 39 -3.76 -13.07 -5.28
C GLY A 39 -3.20 -11.95 -6.16
N VAL A 40 -2.16 -11.23 -5.71
CA VAL A 40 -1.53 -10.12 -6.47
C VAL A 40 -0.83 -10.62 -7.74
N ALA A 41 -0.47 -11.91 -7.80
CA ALA A 41 0.43 -12.44 -8.83
C ALA A 41 0.04 -13.83 -9.38
N SER A 42 -1.25 -14.20 -9.43
CA SER A 42 -1.70 -15.49 -9.98
C SER A 42 -1.36 -15.72 -11.47
N GLY A 43 -0.83 -14.70 -12.18
CA GLY A 43 -0.44 -14.75 -13.59
C GLY A 43 1.03 -14.42 -13.88
N LEU A 44 1.90 -14.25 -12.86
CA LEU A 44 3.33 -14.11 -13.11
C LEU A 44 3.90 -15.49 -13.49
N HIS A 45 3.97 -15.79 -14.78
CA HIS A 45 4.76 -16.90 -15.29
C HIS A 45 6.25 -16.72 -14.88
N PRO A 46 7.02 -17.80 -14.71
CA PRO A 46 8.48 -17.69 -14.61
C PRO A 46 8.99 -16.95 -15.84
N VAL A 47 9.58 -15.77 -15.61
CA VAL A 47 10.07 -14.84 -16.62
C VAL A 47 11.14 -15.54 -17.46
N SER A 48 10.78 -15.91 -18.68
CA SER A 48 11.71 -16.31 -19.73
C SER A 48 11.41 -15.47 -20.96
N GLN A 49 11.73 -14.18 -20.89
CA GLN A 49 12.00 -13.39 -22.08
C GLN A 49 12.80 -12.13 -21.73
N ALA A 50 14.05 -12.12 -22.17
CA ALA A 50 14.95 -10.99 -22.09
C ALA A 50 14.47 -9.88 -23.02
N VAL A 51 14.16 -8.71 -22.45
CA VAL A 51 14.03 -7.44 -23.16
C VAL A 51 15.14 -6.51 -22.68
N SER A 52 15.92 -5.98 -23.62
CA SER A 52 17.26 -5.42 -23.41
C SER A 52 17.30 -3.99 -22.85
N GLY A 53 16.59 -3.73 -21.76
CA GLY A 53 16.71 -2.46 -21.01
C GLY A 53 17.03 -2.63 -19.52
N ALA A 54 17.17 -3.87 -19.05
CA ALA A 54 16.77 -4.27 -17.70
C ALA A 54 17.85 -4.63 -16.62
N PRO A 55 19.18 -4.44 -16.78
CA PRO A 55 20.13 -4.81 -15.71
C PRO A 55 20.30 -3.74 -14.61
N GLU A 56 19.90 -2.49 -14.83
CA GLU A 56 20.28 -1.37 -13.94
C GLU A 56 19.51 -1.32 -12.61
N LEU A 57 18.25 -1.76 -12.57
CA LEU A 57 17.40 -1.61 -11.38
C LEU A 57 17.71 -2.64 -10.29
N LYS A 58 17.86 -3.92 -10.67
CA LYS A 58 18.30 -4.99 -9.76
C LYS A 58 19.69 -4.70 -9.20
N GLU A 59 20.59 -4.25 -10.06
CA GLU A 59 21.93 -3.86 -9.63
C GLU A 59 21.87 -2.66 -8.68
N ALA A 60 21.01 -1.67 -8.93
CA ALA A 60 20.81 -0.54 -8.01
C ALA A 60 20.20 -0.96 -6.66
N ILE A 61 19.21 -1.86 -6.64
CA ILE A 61 18.58 -2.35 -5.41
C ILE A 61 19.56 -3.19 -4.59
N SER A 62 20.30 -4.10 -5.23
CA SER A 62 21.29 -4.95 -4.54
C SER A 62 22.52 -4.18 -4.05
N LYS A 63 22.94 -3.13 -4.76
CA LYS A 63 24.07 -2.26 -4.35
C LYS A 63 23.69 -1.25 -3.27
N ASN A 64 22.39 -0.96 -3.07
CA ASN A 64 21.94 0.05 -2.11
C ASN A 64 21.03 -0.53 -1.01
N PRO A 65 21.57 -0.81 0.20
CA PRO A 65 20.78 -1.35 1.31
C PRO A 65 19.67 -0.41 1.79
N GLY A 66 19.83 0.90 1.62
CA GLY A 66 18.77 1.86 1.94
C GLY A 66 17.61 1.79 0.96
N LEU A 67 17.87 1.55 -0.33
CA LEU A 67 16.79 1.36 -1.31
C LEU A 67 16.03 0.06 -1.04
N GLN A 68 16.76 -1.00 -0.68
CA GLN A 68 16.17 -2.29 -0.35
C GLN A 68 15.21 -2.22 0.86
N SER A 69 15.58 -1.51 1.93
CA SER A 69 14.67 -1.34 3.06
C SER A 69 13.38 -0.63 2.64
N PHE A 70 13.45 0.38 1.75
CA PHE A 70 12.27 1.04 1.19
C PHE A 70 11.38 0.09 0.37
N VAL A 71 11.98 -0.85 -0.39
CA VAL A 71 11.23 -1.89 -1.11
C VAL A 71 10.48 -2.77 -0.12
N ASN A 72 11.15 -3.27 0.91
CA ASN A 72 10.53 -4.14 1.92
C ASN A 72 9.43 -3.41 2.71
N ASP A 73 9.68 -2.16 3.12
CA ASP A 73 8.68 -1.32 3.80
C ASP A 73 7.45 -1.11 2.90
N HIS A 74 7.65 -0.90 1.60
CA HIS A 74 6.54 -0.74 0.66
C HIS A 74 5.72 -2.02 0.51
N LEU A 75 6.36 -3.18 0.35
CA LEU A 75 5.67 -4.47 0.25
C LEU A 75 4.92 -4.79 1.55
N ASN A 76 5.52 -4.55 2.71
CA ASN A 76 4.86 -4.72 4.02
C ASN A 76 3.62 -3.84 4.16
N VAL A 77 3.67 -2.59 3.69
CA VAL A 77 2.51 -1.71 3.67
C VAL A 77 1.41 -2.28 2.79
N VAL A 78 1.73 -2.72 1.57
CA VAL A 78 0.74 -3.32 0.66
C VAL A 78 0.09 -4.55 1.30
N ILE A 79 0.89 -5.47 1.86
CA ILE A 79 0.40 -6.67 2.55
C ILE A 79 -0.53 -6.30 3.70
N THR A 80 -0.09 -5.38 4.57
CA THR A 80 -0.85 -4.97 5.75
C THR A 80 -2.18 -4.35 5.33
N THR A 81 -2.17 -3.49 4.31
CA THR A 81 -3.38 -2.89 3.77
C THR A 81 -4.33 -3.94 3.21
N LEU A 82 -3.86 -4.88 2.39
CA LEU A 82 -4.70 -5.96 1.85
C LEU A 82 -5.33 -6.82 2.95
N ARG A 83 -4.57 -7.16 3.99
CA ARG A 83 -5.10 -7.87 5.17
C ARG A 83 -6.18 -7.05 5.89
N SER A 84 -5.99 -5.75 6.06
CA SER A 84 -6.98 -4.88 6.68
C SER A 84 -8.26 -4.79 5.83
N LEU A 85 -8.13 -4.71 4.50
CA LEU A 85 -9.29 -4.72 3.58
C LEU A 85 -10.05 -6.06 3.66
N ALA A 86 -9.36 -7.19 3.77
CA ALA A 86 -9.99 -8.49 3.97
C ALA A 86 -10.78 -8.57 5.30
N ARG A 87 -10.26 -7.96 6.39
CA ARG A 87 -11.00 -7.84 7.65
C ARG A 87 -12.26 -7.00 7.49
N VAL A 88 -12.16 -5.84 6.83
CA VAL A 88 -13.34 -4.98 6.54
C VAL A 88 -14.39 -5.74 5.74
N ARG A 89 -13.99 -6.58 4.77
CA ARG A 89 -14.89 -7.46 4.02
C ARG A 89 -15.67 -8.41 4.92
N GLY A 90 -15.01 -9.06 5.89
CA GLY A 90 -15.69 -9.92 6.85
C GLY A 90 -16.75 -9.20 7.69
N LEU A 91 -16.54 -7.91 7.99
CA LEU A 91 -17.51 -7.09 8.72
C LEU A 91 -18.69 -6.68 7.86
N LEU A 92 -18.45 -6.38 6.58
CA LEU A 92 -19.52 -6.14 5.60
C LEU A 92 -20.44 -7.35 5.50
N ASP A 93 -19.88 -8.56 5.44
CA ASP A 93 -20.65 -9.80 5.38
C ASP A 93 -21.46 -10.00 6.66
N LYS A 94 -20.88 -9.73 7.84
CA LYS A 94 -21.59 -9.79 9.13
C LYS A 94 -22.72 -8.75 9.21
N SER A 95 -22.44 -7.52 8.78
CA SER A 95 -23.40 -6.41 8.73
C SER A 95 -24.59 -6.72 7.83
N ARG A 96 -24.32 -7.29 6.64
CA ARG A 96 -25.35 -7.77 5.71
C ARG A 96 -26.16 -8.91 6.31
N GLY A 97 -25.52 -9.81 7.05
CA GLY A 97 -26.20 -10.88 7.79
C GLY A 97 -27.21 -10.34 8.81
N ILE A 98 -26.81 -9.34 9.59
CA ILE A 98 -27.67 -8.69 10.60
C ILE A 98 -28.82 -7.94 9.94
N SER A 99 -28.53 -7.11 8.92
CA SER A 99 -29.57 -6.40 8.15
C SER A 99 -30.61 -7.38 7.57
N SER A 100 -30.14 -8.49 6.98
CA SER A 100 -31.02 -9.52 6.41
C SER A 100 -31.87 -10.22 7.47
N SER A 101 -31.31 -10.52 8.64
CA SER A 101 -32.02 -11.12 9.77
C SER A 101 -33.13 -10.20 10.31
N VAL A 102 -32.82 -8.91 10.48
CA VAL A 102 -33.79 -7.89 10.89
C VAL A 102 -34.90 -7.75 9.85
N GLY A 103 -34.55 -7.70 8.56
CA GLY A 103 -35.51 -7.65 7.46
C GLY A 103 -36.48 -8.84 7.46
N ALA A 104 -35.95 -10.05 7.62
CA ALA A 104 -36.78 -11.27 7.67
C ALA A 104 -37.73 -11.28 8.86
N ALA A 105 -37.30 -10.76 10.03
CA ALA A 105 -38.16 -10.62 11.20
C ALA A 105 -39.32 -9.64 10.95
N LEU A 106 -39.05 -8.52 10.28
CA LEU A 106 -40.02 -7.48 9.96
C LEU A 106 -41.00 -7.90 8.85
N GLU A 107 -40.53 -8.54 7.78
CA GLU A 107 -41.41 -9.08 6.74
C GLU A 107 -42.36 -10.17 7.29
N GLY A 108 -41.86 -11.01 8.20
CA GLY A 108 -42.69 -11.99 8.91
C GLY A 108 -43.83 -11.31 9.67
N PHE A 109 -43.54 -10.20 10.35
CA PHE A 109 -44.55 -9.40 11.05
C PHE A 109 -45.58 -8.79 10.11
N GLU A 110 -45.17 -8.24 8.97
CA GLU A 110 -46.08 -7.61 8.00
C GLU A 110 -47.01 -8.62 7.32
N LYS A 111 -46.47 -9.74 6.82
CA LYS A 111 -47.27 -10.81 6.18
C LYS A 111 -48.34 -11.34 7.14
N GLU A 112 -47.96 -11.59 8.38
CA GLU A 112 -48.85 -12.10 9.42
C GLU A 112 -49.89 -11.04 9.88
N ASN A 113 -49.58 -9.75 9.76
CA ASN A 113 -50.53 -8.65 9.98
C ASN A 113 -51.50 -8.47 8.80
N ALA A 114 -51.06 -8.71 7.56
CA ALA A 114 -51.88 -8.62 6.35
C ALA A 114 -52.94 -9.73 6.29
N GLU A 115 -52.56 -10.98 6.60
CA GLU A 115 -53.49 -12.12 6.69
C GLU A 115 -54.64 -11.86 7.67
N ARG A 116 -54.36 -11.16 8.78
CA ARG A 116 -55.37 -10.75 9.77
C ARG A 116 -56.34 -9.68 9.29
N ARG A 117 -55.92 -8.80 8.36
CA ARG A 117 -56.84 -7.81 7.76
C ARG A 117 -57.87 -8.51 6.88
N ASN A 118 -57.50 -9.63 6.27
CA ASN A 118 -58.39 -10.47 5.48
C ASN A 118 -59.33 -11.32 6.37
N ASP A 119 -58.82 -11.98 7.43
CA ASP A 119 -59.66 -12.74 8.39
C ASP A 119 -60.66 -11.87 9.17
N LYS A 120 -60.33 -10.59 9.43
CA LYS A 120 -61.22 -9.65 10.13
C LYS A 120 -62.44 -9.23 9.31
N LYS A 121 -62.43 -9.43 7.98
CA LYS A 121 -63.62 -9.19 7.14
C LYS A 121 -64.70 -10.25 7.36
N GLU A 122 -64.38 -11.39 7.99
CA GLU A 122 -65.32 -12.52 8.08
C GLU A 122 -65.95 -12.78 9.46
N LYS A 123 -65.41 -12.29 10.60
CA LYS A 123 -66.03 -12.53 11.92
C LYS A 123 -65.98 -11.35 12.89
N LYS A 124 -67.11 -10.63 13.01
CA LYS A 124 -67.44 -9.75 14.14
C LYS A 124 -67.96 -10.57 15.33
N LYS A 125 -67.08 -10.95 16.28
CA LYS A 125 -67.36 -11.02 17.74
C LYS A 125 -66.17 -11.63 18.50
N LYS A 126 -65.90 -11.07 19.69
CA LYS A 126 -65.01 -11.50 20.81
C LYS A 126 -63.75 -10.65 21.02
N ASN A 127 -63.87 -9.71 21.96
CA ASN A 127 -62.86 -8.69 22.31
C ASN A 127 -61.80 -9.12 23.35
N LYS A 128 -61.88 -10.33 23.93
CA LYS A 128 -60.89 -10.78 24.94
C LYS A 128 -59.81 -11.70 24.35
N LYS A 129 -60.18 -12.59 23.43
CA LYS A 129 -59.26 -13.53 22.73
C LYS A 129 -58.31 -12.82 21.74
N LYS A 130 -58.67 -11.60 21.34
CA LYS A 130 -57.94 -10.78 20.36
C LYS A 130 -56.70 -10.11 20.96
N LYS A 131 -56.78 -9.62 22.21
CA LYS A 131 -55.66 -8.99 22.93
C LYS A 131 -54.56 -10.00 23.29
N THR A 132 -54.94 -11.20 23.72
CA THR A 132 -54.02 -12.32 24.01
C THR A 132 -53.31 -12.87 22.76
N LYS A 133 -53.97 -12.87 21.59
CA LYS A 133 -53.36 -13.32 20.32
C LYS A 133 -52.46 -12.24 19.67
N ILE A 134 -52.52 -10.99 20.11
CA ILE A 134 -51.64 -9.91 19.65
C ILE A 134 -50.35 -9.91 20.47
N THR A 135 -50.46 -10.05 21.79
CA THR A 135 -49.33 -10.16 22.73
C THR A 135 -48.43 -11.38 22.44
N ASN A 136 -49.01 -12.56 22.22
CA ASN A 136 -48.25 -13.79 21.92
C ASN A 136 -47.52 -13.83 20.56
N LYS A 137 -47.70 -12.79 19.72
CA LYS A 137 -47.10 -12.71 18.37
C LYS A 137 -46.19 -11.50 18.21
N CYS A 138 -46.50 -10.42 18.91
CA CYS A 138 -45.50 -9.41 19.23
C CYS A 138 -44.30 -10.08 19.93
N SER A 139 -44.53 -11.07 20.81
CA SER A 139 -43.45 -11.87 21.40
C SER A 139 -42.64 -12.70 20.40
N GLU A 140 -43.22 -13.24 19.32
CA GLU A 140 -42.47 -14.02 18.32
C GLU A 140 -41.56 -13.13 17.47
N VAL A 141 -42.02 -11.92 17.12
CA VAL A 141 -41.21 -10.91 16.45
C VAL A 141 -40.11 -10.39 17.37
N VAL A 142 -40.43 -10.18 18.64
CA VAL A 142 -39.44 -9.82 19.67
C VAL A 142 -38.41 -10.93 19.85
N GLU A 143 -38.78 -12.21 19.84
CA GLU A 143 -37.81 -13.31 19.90
C GLU A 143 -36.92 -13.37 18.66
N LYS A 144 -37.45 -13.13 17.46
CA LYS A 144 -36.65 -13.05 16.22
C LYS A 144 -35.73 -11.82 16.23
N LEU A 145 -36.19 -10.68 16.76
CA LEU A 145 -35.39 -9.47 16.93
C LEU A 145 -34.32 -9.63 18.03
N LYS A 146 -34.63 -10.35 19.12
CA LYS A 146 -33.67 -10.77 20.15
C LYS A 146 -32.63 -11.72 19.56
N GLY A 147 -33.03 -12.61 18.64
CA GLY A 147 -32.12 -13.45 17.85
C GLY A 147 -31.19 -12.64 16.95
N SER A 148 -31.70 -11.61 16.26
CA SER A 148 -30.86 -10.70 15.47
C SER A 148 -29.93 -9.85 16.35
N ARG A 149 -30.35 -9.52 17.57
CA ARG A 149 -29.52 -8.85 18.57
C ARG A 149 -28.44 -9.76 19.16
N ALA A 150 -28.74 -11.05 19.31
CA ALA A 150 -27.79 -12.06 19.79
C ALA A 150 -26.62 -12.30 18.81
N LEU A 151 -26.77 -11.92 17.54
CA LEU A 151 -25.65 -11.84 16.58
C LEU A 151 -24.60 -10.77 16.94
N GLY A 152 -24.93 -9.90 17.92
CA GLY A 152 -24.07 -8.87 18.47
C GLY A 152 -23.86 -7.70 17.51
N ASP A 153 -23.19 -6.65 17.97
CA ASP A 153 -22.71 -5.59 17.09
C ASP A 153 -21.72 -6.21 16.07
N PRO A 154 -21.95 -6.06 14.75
CA PRO A 154 -21.04 -6.57 13.74
C PRO A 154 -19.65 -5.94 13.85
N PHE A 155 -19.55 -4.78 14.49
CA PHE A 155 -18.34 -4.04 14.79
C PHE A 155 -17.87 -4.17 16.25
N ALA A 156 -18.43 -5.10 17.04
CA ALA A 156 -17.90 -5.43 18.37
C ALA A 156 -16.50 -6.02 18.23
N GLY A 157 -15.47 -5.18 18.42
CA GLY A 157 -14.06 -5.50 18.18
C GLY A 157 -13.43 -4.71 17.04
N LEU A 158 -14.21 -3.97 16.24
CA LEU A 158 -13.68 -3.02 15.28
C LEU A 158 -13.37 -1.69 15.99
N ASN A 159 -12.12 -1.56 16.42
CA ASN A 159 -11.57 -0.24 16.60
C ASN A 159 -11.38 0.32 15.19
N THR A 160 -12.03 1.43 14.83
CA THR A 160 -11.73 2.19 13.59
C THR A 160 -10.27 2.62 13.53
N ASP A 161 -9.55 2.45 14.64
CA ASP A 161 -8.11 2.46 14.79
C ASP A 161 -7.38 1.32 14.05
N GLU A 162 -8.01 0.32 13.43
CA GLU A 162 -7.26 -0.78 12.77
C GLU A 162 -6.79 -0.40 11.36
N LEU A 163 -7.57 0.43 10.65
CA LEU A 163 -7.15 1.04 9.38
C LEU A 163 -6.22 2.24 9.60
N ARG A 164 -6.26 2.84 10.80
CA ARG A 164 -5.48 4.04 11.11
C ARG A 164 -3.95 3.80 11.01
N PRO A 165 -3.36 2.74 11.60
CA PRO A 165 -1.96 2.37 11.43
C PRO A 165 -1.60 2.17 9.97
N ALA A 166 -2.44 1.52 9.18
CA ALA A 166 -2.18 1.33 7.75
C ALA A 166 -2.14 2.69 7.02
N CYS A 167 -3.10 3.57 7.26
CA CYS A 167 -3.13 4.91 6.69
C CYS A 167 -1.96 5.80 7.16
N GLU A 168 -1.64 5.79 8.46
CA GLU A 168 -0.52 6.56 9.05
C GLU A 168 0.83 6.05 8.57
N TRP A 169 1.00 4.73 8.50
CA TRP A 169 2.20 4.10 7.98
C TRP A 169 2.36 4.41 6.50
N GLN A 170 1.29 4.31 5.69
CA GLN A 170 1.35 4.63 4.28
C GLN A 170 1.67 6.11 4.02
N ARG A 171 1.15 7.03 4.85
CA ARG A 171 1.55 8.46 4.84
C ARG A 171 3.02 8.65 5.20
N SER A 172 3.48 8.02 6.29
CA SER A 172 4.87 8.09 6.75
C SER A 172 5.84 7.59 5.67
N LEU A 173 5.53 6.44 5.06
CA LEU A 173 6.30 5.88 3.96
C LEU A 173 6.30 6.82 2.75
N LEU A 174 5.16 7.40 2.37
CA LEU A 174 5.07 8.34 1.25
C LEU A 174 5.93 9.60 1.50
N ASP A 175 5.95 10.11 2.74
CA ASP A 175 6.79 11.24 3.12
C ASP A 175 8.27 10.87 3.15
N ALA A 176 8.62 9.67 3.61
CA ALA A 176 9.99 9.14 3.55
C ALA A 176 10.47 9.00 2.09
N LEU A 177 9.64 8.43 1.20
CA LEU A 177 9.89 8.34 -0.24
C LEU A 177 10.04 9.73 -0.87
N ARG A 178 9.21 10.69 -0.48
CA ARG A 178 9.30 12.08 -0.96
C ARG A 178 10.61 12.75 -0.53
N ARG A 179 11.01 12.58 0.74
CA ARG A 179 12.29 13.09 1.26
C ARG A 179 13.46 12.47 0.51
N ARG A 180 13.45 11.15 0.33
CA ARG A 180 14.51 10.42 -0.35
C ARG A 180 14.61 10.81 -1.83
N HIS A 181 13.49 10.95 -2.54
CA HIS A 181 13.48 11.46 -3.90
C HIS A 181 14.14 12.85 -4.01
N ARG A 182 13.83 13.78 -3.08
CA ARG A 182 14.47 15.11 -3.06
C ARG A 182 15.97 15.02 -2.77
N GLU A 183 16.38 14.11 -1.91
CA GLU A 183 17.79 13.86 -1.60
C GLU A 183 18.55 13.36 -2.83
N LEU A 184 17.99 12.35 -3.53
CA LEU A 184 18.57 11.81 -4.75
C LEU A 184 18.69 12.88 -5.84
N GLU A 185 17.69 13.74 -6.00
CA GLU A 185 17.81 14.88 -6.93
C GLU A 185 18.94 15.84 -6.55
N LYS A 186 19.14 16.11 -5.25
CA LYS A 186 20.26 16.95 -4.81
C LYS A 186 21.60 16.29 -5.10
N ARG A 187 21.73 14.98 -4.84
CA ARG A 187 22.94 14.21 -5.14
C ARG A 187 23.23 14.17 -6.64
N LEU A 188 22.23 13.92 -7.47
CA LEU A 188 22.35 13.90 -8.93
C LEU A 188 22.74 15.29 -9.47
N ARG A 189 22.14 16.37 -8.95
CA ARG A 189 22.59 17.74 -9.24
C ARG A 189 24.04 18.00 -8.81
N SER A 190 24.47 17.46 -7.67
CA SER A 190 25.85 17.58 -7.20
C SER A 190 26.83 16.86 -8.11
N VAL A 191 26.52 15.65 -8.57
CA VAL A 191 27.34 14.89 -9.52
C VAL A 191 27.47 15.65 -10.84
N LYS A 192 26.36 16.21 -11.35
CA LYS A 192 26.38 17.06 -12.56
C LYS A 192 27.26 18.30 -12.38
N LYS A 193 27.21 18.95 -11.20
CA LYS A 193 28.08 20.08 -10.88
C LYS A 193 29.55 19.67 -10.77
N TRP A 194 29.83 18.53 -10.15
CA TRP A 194 31.17 17.97 -10.00
C TRP A 194 31.78 17.63 -11.37
N ARG A 195 31.01 17.00 -12.27
CA ARG A 195 31.40 16.75 -13.67
C ARG A 195 31.80 18.04 -14.38
N LYS A 196 31.00 19.11 -14.23
CA LYS A 196 31.33 20.43 -14.80
C LYS A 196 32.62 21.01 -14.21
N ALA A 197 32.82 20.90 -12.89
CA ALA A 197 34.04 21.37 -12.23
C ALA A 197 35.28 20.63 -12.74
N TRP A 198 35.21 19.31 -12.89
CA TRP A 198 36.30 18.52 -13.47
C TRP A 198 36.60 18.89 -14.90
N ASN A 199 35.57 19.10 -15.72
CA ASN A 199 35.77 19.53 -17.10
C ASN A 199 36.49 20.88 -17.19
N VAL A 200 36.16 21.84 -16.29
CA VAL A 200 36.86 23.13 -16.20
C VAL A 200 38.30 22.96 -15.75
N ILE A 201 38.56 22.15 -14.71
CA ILE A 201 39.93 21.88 -14.21
C ILE A 201 40.78 21.20 -15.29
N TYR A 202 40.21 20.22 -15.98
CA TYR A 202 40.87 19.50 -17.07
C TYR A 202 41.20 20.43 -18.23
N THR A 203 40.25 21.27 -18.66
CA THR A 203 40.45 22.27 -19.72
C THR A 203 41.53 23.29 -19.33
N ALA A 204 41.47 23.83 -18.12
CA ALA A 204 42.46 24.80 -17.64
C ALA A 204 43.87 24.18 -17.52
N GLY A 205 43.95 22.96 -16.99
CA GLY A 205 45.21 22.21 -16.92
C GLY A 205 45.81 21.93 -18.30
N PHE A 206 44.98 21.54 -19.27
CA PHE A 206 45.42 21.33 -20.65
C PHE A 206 45.99 22.60 -21.27
N VAL A 207 45.32 23.74 -21.11
CA VAL A 207 45.81 25.06 -21.59
C VAL A 207 47.14 25.44 -20.92
N ALA A 208 47.28 25.22 -19.61
CA ALA A 208 48.52 25.51 -18.89
C ALA A 208 49.69 24.66 -19.37
N VAL A 209 49.48 23.35 -19.59
CA VAL A 209 50.49 22.43 -20.15
C VAL A 209 50.92 22.88 -21.55
N LEU A 210 49.98 23.31 -22.40
CA LEU A 210 50.31 23.84 -23.72
C LEU A 210 51.18 25.10 -23.63
N ALA A 211 50.82 26.04 -22.76
CA ALA A 211 51.61 27.26 -22.53
C ALA A 211 53.04 26.94 -22.01
N CYS A 212 53.16 26.02 -21.04
CA CYS A 212 54.47 25.57 -20.54
C CYS A 212 55.30 24.88 -21.64
N SER A 213 54.66 24.11 -22.52
CA SER A 213 55.35 23.43 -23.63
C SER A 213 55.95 24.41 -24.63
N VAL A 214 55.25 25.52 -24.93
CA VAL A 214 55.76 26.61 -25.78
C VAL A 214 57.00 27.26 -25.17
N VAL A 215 56.98 27.53 -23.86
CA VAL A 215 58.13 28.11 -23.15
C VAL A 215 59.32 27.15 -23.18
N LEU A 216 59.12 25.87 -22.83
CA LEU A 216 60.17 24.84 -22.87
C LEU A 216 60.82 24.69 -24.25
N ALA A 217 60.05 24.81 -25.33
CA ALA A 217 60.58 24.75 -26.69
C ALA A 217 61.55 25.90 -26.99
N ALA A 218 61.32 27.07 -26.38
CA ALA A 218 62.18 28.24 -26.54
C ALA A 218 63.48 28.16 -25.71
N VAL A 219 63.48 27.51 -24.55
CA VAL A 219 64.63 27.52 -23.60
C VAL A 219 65.47 26.22 -23.59
N ALA A 220 64.86 25.04 -23.79
CA ALA A 220 65.48 23.77 -23.40
C ALA A 220 65.61 22.73 -24.53
N SER A 221 65.51 23.16 -25.80
CA SER A 221 65.45 22.36 -27.04
C SER A 221 64.03 21.90 -27.44
N PRO A 222 63.66 22.03 -28.74
CA PRO A 222 62.35 21.58 -29.26
C PRO A 222 62.02 20.11 -28.96
N ALA A 223 63.02 19.22 -28.94
CA ALA A 223 62.82 17.79 -28.70
C ALA A 223 62.31 17.47 -27.28
N ALA A 224 62.79 18.23 -26.27
CA ALA A 224 62.34 18.05 -24.89
C ALA A 224 60.90 18.54 -24.70
N ALA A 225 60.51 19.62 -25.37
CA ALA A 225 59.15 20.17 -25.33
C ALA A 225 58.12 19.23 -25.98
N VAL A 226 58.47 18.63 -27.14
CA VAL A 226 57.62 17.63 -27.80
C VAL A 226 57.41 16.42 -26.90
N THR A 227 58.48 15.89 -26.29
CA THR A 227 58.39 14.73 -25.39
C THR A 227 57.51 15.01 -24.17
N GLY A 228 57.67 16.18 -23.54
CA GLY A 228 56.83 16.60 -22.41
C GLY A 228 55.36 16.78 -22.78
N ALA A 229 55.08 17.45 -23.91
CA ALA A 229 53.72 17.64 -24.41
C ALA A 229 53.04 16.30 -24.73
N THR A 230 53.75 15.37 -25.39
CA THR A 230 53.24 14.03 -25.70
C THR A 230 52.96 13.21 -24.45
N ALA A 231 53.83 13.26 -23.44
CA ALA A 231 53.63 12.56 -22.16
C ALA A 231 52.39 13.10 -21.41
N CYS A 232 52.23 14.42 -21.31
CA CYS A 232 51.08 15.05 -20.69
C CYS A 232 49.77 14.80 -21.46
N ALA A 233 49.80 14.87 -22.80
CA ALA A 233 48.64 14.55 -23.63
C ALA A 233 48.20 13.08 -23.46
N THR A 234 49.16 12.17 -23.35
CA THR A 234 48.88 10.74 -23.10
C THR A 234 48.27 10.53 -21.71
N ALA A 235 48.82 11.18 -20.68
CA ALA A 235 48.28 11.13 -19.32
C ALA A 235 46.85 11.74 -19.25
N MET A 236 46.62 12.88 -19.89
CA MET A 236 45.30 13.52 -19.94
C MET A 236 44.27 12.66 -20.66
N LYS A 237 44.65 12.08 -21.81
CA LYS A 237 43.81 11.17 -22.58
C LYS A 237 43.39 9.91 -21.81
N ALA A 238 44.18 9.47 -20.82
CA ALA A 238 43.83 8.34 -19.96
C ALA A 238 42.89 8.73 -18.80
N VAL A 239 42.98 9.96 -18.29
CA VAL A 239 42.21 10.43 -17.14
C VAL A 239 40.78 10.80 -17.51
N GLU A 240 40.55 11.36 -18.71
CA GLU A 240 39.23 11.78 -19.17
C GLU A 240 38.20 10.61 -19.26
N PRO A 241 38.52 9.44 -19.88
CA PRO A 241 37.64 8.28 -19.87
C PRO A 241 37.33 7.77 -18.47
N TRP A 242 38.31 7.81 -17.56
CA TRP A 242 38.12 7.37 -16.17
C TRP A 242 37.16 8.29 -15.40
N ILE A 243 37.34 9.63 -15.49
CA ILE A 243 36.43 10.58 -14.84
C ILE A 243 35.02 10.45 -15.39
N ASN A 244 34.88 10.31 -16.72
CA ASN A 244 33.57 10.13 -17.36
C ASN A 244 32.91 8.84 -16.89
N SER A 245 33.63 7.72 -16.89
CA SER A 245 33.13 6.43 -16.40
C SER A 245 32.65 6.49 -14.95
N VAL A 246 33.42 7.11 -14.05
CA VAL A 246 33.03 7.27 -12.63
C VAL A 246 31.80 8.18 -12.47
N CYS A 247 31.71 9.25 -13.27
CA CYS A 247 30.53 10.12 -13.28
C CYS A 247 29.29 9.38 -13.77
N ASP A 248 29.43 8.63 -14.87
CA ASP A 248 28.33 7.92 -15.54
C ASP A 248 27.82 6.77 -14.68
N GLU A 249 28.69 5.98 -14.05
CA GLU A 249 28.29 4.91 -13.13
C GLU A 249 27.50 5.48 -11.92
N ARG A 250 28.00 6.57 -11.32
CA ARG A 250 27.33 7.21 -10.19
C ARG A 250 26.00 7.85 -10.60
N GLU A 251 25.95 8.49 -11.77
CA GLU A 251 24.72 9.11 -12.28
C GLU A 251 23.66 8.06 -12.62
N GLY A 252 24.04 6.96 -13.29
CA GLY A 252 23.17 5.83 -13.60
C GLY A 252 22.60 5.19 -12.34
N SER A 253 23.44 4.89 -11.35
CA SER A 253 22.99 4.33 -10.06
C SER A 253 22.01 5.25 -9.33
N LEU A 254 22.30 6.56 -9.26
CA LEU A 254 21.40 7.53 -8.61
C LEU A 254 20.09 7.73 -9.38
N GLN A 255 20.14 7.63 -10.71
CA GLN A 255 18.96 7.73 -11.57
C GLN A 255 18.07 6.49 -11.41
N GLY A 256 18.65 5.30 -11.40
CA GLY A 256 17.95 4.04 -11.08
C GLY A 256 17.25 4.09 -9.72
N GLU A 257 17.95 4.52 -8.66
CA GLU A 257 17.34 4.70 -7.33
C GLU A 257 16.16 5.70 -7.37
N LYS A 258 16.32 6.81 -8.11
CA LYS A 258 15.29 7.84 -8.24
C LYS A 258 14.04 7.28 -8.93
N ASP A 259 14.21 6.46 -9.95
CA ASP A 259 13.12 5.91 -10.75
C ASP A 259 12.34 4.83 -9.98
N VAL A 260 13.01 4.00 -9.17
CA VAL A 260 12.33 3.09 -8.21
C VAL A 260 11.44 3.89 -7.25
N ILE A 261 12.01 4.92 -6.60
CA ILE A 261 11.30 5.72 -5.61
C ILE A 261 10.15 6.52 -6.24
N ALA A 262 10.34 7.03 -7.46
CA ALA A 262 9.29 7.72 -8.20
C ALA A 262 8.12 6.79 -8.52
N THR A 263 8.41 5.54 -8.88
CA THR A 263 7.41 4.50 -9.15
C THR A 263 6.64 4.13 -7.89
N MET A 264 7.33 3.89 -6.77
CA MET A 264 6.69 3.66 -5.46
C MET A 264 5.79 4.84 -5.05
N ARG A 265 6.24 6.09 -5.25
CA ARG A 265 5.49 7.28 -4.84
C ARG A 265 4.21 7.48 -5.67
N ARG A 266 4.29 7.28 -6.99
CA ARG A 266 3.13 7.39 -7.89
C ARG A 266 2.04 6.39 -7.48
N LYS A 267 2.45 5.16 -7.19
CA LYS A 267 1.56 4.04 -6.87
C LYS A 267 1.03 4.09 -5.43
N GLY A 268 1.87 4.44 -4.45
CA GLY A 268 1.48 4.55 -3.05
C GLY A 268 0.57 5.74 -2.72
N GLY A 269 0.65 6.84 -3.49
CA GLY A 269 -0.17 8.04 -3.28
C GLY A 269 -1.65 7.85 -3.59
N PHE A 270 -1.96 7.00 -4.58
CA PHE A 270 -3.34 6.71 -4.98
C PHE A 270 -4.07 5.92 -3.88
N ALA A 271 -3.43 4.91 -3.31
CA ALA A 271 -4.02 4.07 -2.28
C ALA A 271 -4.31 4.79 -0.95
N VAL A 272 -3.67 5.93 -0.61
CA VAL A 272 -3.96 6.64 0.66
C VAL A 272 -5.34 7.28 0.65
N HIS A 273 -5.74 7.87 -0.48
CA HIS A 273 -7.02 8.57 -0.58
C HIS A 273 -8.19 7.59 -0.52
N ASP A 274 -8.08 6.46 -1.20
CA ASP A 274 -9.14 5.44 -1.22
C ASP A 274 -9.31 4.76 0.13
N LEU A 275 -8.23 4.54 0.88
CA LEU A 275 -8.29 3.99 2.23
C LEU A 275 -8.97 4.94 3.22
N GLU A 276 -8.73 6.25 3.12
CA GLU A 276 -9.41 7.23 3.97
C GLU A 276 -10.91 7.30 3.62
N ASN A 277 -11.25 7.18 2.34
CA ASN A 277 -12.64 7.11 1.91
C ASN A 277 -13.32 5.83 2.45
N VAL A 278 -12.69 4.66 2.31
CA VAL A 278 -13.16 3.39 2.90
C VAL A 278 -13.38 3.53 4.40
N ARG A 279 -12.41 4.12 5.12
CA ARG A 279 -12.51 4.37 6.56
C ARG A 279 -13.71 5.23 6.92
N SER A 280 -13.92 6.35 6.23
CA SER A 280 -15.05 7.25 6.53
C SER A 280 -16.42 6.58 6.29
N ILE A 281 -16.53 5.73 5.28
CA ILE A 281 -17.74 4.95 5.01
C ILE A 281 -17.95 3.89 6.10
N VAL A 282 -16.89 3.22 6.58
CA VAL A 282 -16.97 2.28 7.71
C VAL A 282 -17.44 2.98 8.97
N GLU A 283 -16.90 4.17 9.29
CA GLU A 283 -17.32 4.97 10.45
C GLU A 283 -18.80 5.35 10.37
N LYS A 284 -19.28 5.74 9.18
CA LYS A 284 -20.70 6.02 8.95
C LYS A 284 -21.58 4.77 9.11
N LEU A 285 -21.16 3.65 8.52
CA LEU A 285 -21.90 2.39 8.57
C LEU A 285 -22.05 1.87 10.00
N LYS A 286 -21.03 2.06 10.84
CA LYS A 286 -21.10 1.75 12.27
C LYS A 286 -22.21 2.55 12.96
N ILE A 287 -22.24 3.87 12.76
CA ILE A 287 -23.29 4.75 13.32
C ILE A 287 -24.68 4.32 12.84
N ASP A 288 -24.81 3.96 11.55
CA ASP A 288 -26.09 3.56 10.97
C ASP A 288 -26.58 2.21 11.55
N ILE A 289 -25.68 1.27 11.81
CA ILE A 289 -25.99 -0.01 12.45
C ILE A 289 -26.34 0.15 13.93
N ASP A 290 -25.57 0.94 14.68
CA ASP A 290 -25.86 1.23 16.10
C ASP A 290 -27.26 1.86 16.23
N ALA A 291 -27.56 2.86 15.39
CA ALA A 291 -28.87 3.49 15.35
C ALA A 291 -30.00 2.53 14.96
N MET A 292 -29.74 1.55 14.09
CA MET A 292 -30.72 0.51 13.74
C MET A 292 -30.99 -0.42 14.94
N LEU A 293 -29.93 -0.85 15.63
CA LEU A 293 -30.02 -1.72 16.81
C LEU A 293 -30.72 -1.03 17.98
N ASP A 294 -30.46 0.25 18.22
CA ASP A 294 -31.16 1.05 19.24
C ASP A 294 -32.68 1.09 18.98
N ARG A 295 -33.09 1.16 17.71
CA ARG A 295 -34.52 1.12 17.35
C ARG A 295 -35.12 -0.28 17.52
N VAL A 296 -34.34 -1.33 17.26
CA VAL A 296 -34.74 -2.71 17.59
C VAL A 296 -34.96 -2.84 19.10
N ASP A 297 -34.06 -2.33 19.92
CA ASP A 297 -34.17 -2.36 21.39
C ASP A 297 -35.38 -1.57 21.90
N PHE A 298 -35.64 -0.40 21.33
CA PHE A 298 -36.85 0.37 21.60
C PHE A 298 -38.12 -0.40 21.24
N ALA A 299 -38.18 -1.02 20.06
CA ALA A 299 -39.33 -1.80 19.63
C ALA A 299 -39.58 -3.02 20.53
N ILE A 300 -38.51 -3.69 20.99
CA ILE A 300 -38.59 -4.80 21.96
C ILE A 300 -39.19 -4.30 23.29
N SER A 301 -38.67 -3.22 23.86
CA SER A 301 -39.18 -2.65 25.11
C SER A 301 -40.67 -2.29 24.99
N LYS A 302 -41.07 -1.65 23.89
CA LYS A 302 -42.46 -1.25 23.67
C LYS A 302 -43.42 -2.41 23.44
N ALA A 303 -42.92 -3.52 22.88
CA ALA A 303 -43.68 -4.74 22.76
C ALA A 303 -43.95 -5.40 24.12
N GLU A 304 -42.98 -5.36 25.04
CA GLU A 304 -43.11 -5.87 26.41
C GLU A 304 -44.12 -5.03 27.23
N ASP A 305 -44.16 -3.71 27.02
CA ASP A 305 -45.12 -2.79 27.62
C ASP A 305 -46.55 -2.91 27.03
N GLY A 306 -46.72 -3.66 25.93
CA GLY A 306 -47.99 -3.84 25.23
C GLY A 306 -48.43 -2.66 24.36
N GLU A 307 -47.51 -1.76 23.98
CA GLU A 307 -47.76 -0.58 23.16
C GLU A 307 -47.73 -0.89 21.65
N GLU A 308 -48.77 -1.55 21.12
CA GLU A 308 -48.80 -2.02 19.71
C GLU A 308 -48.53 -0.93 18.66
N MET A 309 -49.00 0.31 18.88
CA MET A 309 -48.74 1.41 17.93
C MET A 309 -47.29 1.89 17.96
N ALA A 310 -46.65 1.88 19.13
CA ALA A 310 -45.24 2.23 19.25
C ALA A 310 -44.35 1.16 18.59
N VAL A 311 -44.73 -0.12 18.66
CA VAL A 311 -44.04 -1.21 17.94
C VAL A 311 -44.14 -1.05 16.42
N LYS A 312 -45.29 -0.63 15.89
CA LYS A 312 -45.43 -0.41 14.43
C LYS A 312 -44.56 0.75 13.95
N ILE A 313 -44.59 1.88 14.67
CA ILE A 313 -43.74 3.04 14.35
C ILE A 313 -42.27 2.64 14.45
N GLY A 314 -41.89 1.92 15.50
CA GLY A 314 -40.54 1.38 15.66
C GLY A 314 -40.14 0.48 14.49
N ASN A 315 -41.02 -0.41 14.03
CA ASN A 315 -40.76 -1.30 12.89
C ASN A 315 -40.58 -0.54 11.56
N GLU A 316 -41.40 0.48 11.31
CA GLU A 316 -41.25 1.35 10.13
C GLU A 316 -39.90 2.09 10.16
N ASP A 317 -39.51 2.59 11.32
CA ASP A 317 -38.22 3.24 11.51
C ASP A 317 -37.03 2.28 11.37
N ILE A 318 -37.14 1.04 11.87
CA ILE A 318 -36.12 0.01 11.70
C ILE A 318 -35.97 -0.33 10.20
N MET A 319 -37.08 -0.43 9.45
CA MET A 319 -37.04 -0.65 7.99
C MET A 319 -36.35 0.49 7.25
N ALA A 320 -36.64 1.74 7.62
CA ALA A 320 -35.97 2.90 7.04
C ALA A 320 -34.45 2.84 7.31
N LYS A 321 -34.05 2.56 8.55
CA LYS A 321 -32.64 2.52 8.93
C LYS A 321 -31.88 1.33 8.33
N LYS A 322 -32.54 0.17 8.21
CA LYS A 322 -32.04 -0.97 7.45
C LYS A 322 -31.72 -0.57 6.00
N GLY A 323 -32.59 0.21 5.36
CA GLY A 323 -32.35 0.74 4.01
C GLY A 323 -31.09 1.60 3.91
N ASP A 324 -30.78 2.39 4.95
CA ASP A 324 -29.51 3.15 5.02
C ASP A 324 -28.30 2.22 5.18
N VAL A 325 -28.41 1.21 6.06
CA VAL A 325 -27.36 0.20 6.29
C VAL A 325 -27.06 -0.58 5.01
N ASP A 326 -28.08 -1.05 4.29
CA ASP A 326 -27.91 -1.79 3.03
C ASP A 326 -27.20 -0.94 1.96
N LYS A 327 -27.61 0.31 1.81
CA LYS A 327 -26.94 1.26 0.88
C LYS A 327 -25.49 1.50 1.30
N GLY A 328 -25.22 1.65 2.60
CA GLY A 328 -23.88 1.81 3.14
C GLY A 328 -23.00 0.60 2.87
N VAL A 329 -23.52 -0.61 3.10
CA VAL A 329 -22.84 -1.89 2.80
C VAL A 329 -22.50 -2.00 1.31
N ASP A 330 -23.45 -1.71 0.42
CA ASP A 330 -23.23 -1.81 -1.02
C ASP A 330 -22.19 -0.78 -1.51
N THR A 331 -22.30 0.47 -1.04
CA THR A 331 -21.34 1.55 -1.37
C THR A 331 -19.93 1.21 -0.88
N LEU A 332 -19.81 0.71 0.34
CA LEU A 332 -18.53 0.34 0.93
C LEU A 332 -17.92 -0.85 0.19
N LYS A 333 -18.72 -1.85 -0.17
CA LYS A 333 -18.26 -3.00 -0.96
C LYS A 333 -17.68 -2.58 -2.30
N GLU A 334 -18.36 -1.70 -3.02
CA GLU A 334 -17.87 -1.18 -4.31
C GLU A 334 -16.53 -0.46 -4.15
N LYS A 335 -16.40 0.39 -3.13
CA LYS A 335 -15.14 1.11 -2.85
C LYS A 335 -14.02 0.18 -2.40
N LEU A 336 -14.35 -0.83 -1.60
CA LEU A 336 -13.41 -1.85 -1.16
C LEU A 336 -12.88 -2.66 -2.35
N ASP A 337 -13.77 -3.15 -3.22
CA ASP A 337 -13.41 -3.91 -4.43
C ASP A 337 -12.57 -3.06 -5.40
N SER A 338 -12.88 -1.77 -5.54
CA SER A 338 -12.07 -0.84 -6.35
C SER A 338 -10.67 -0.65 -5.75
N SER A 339 -10.59 -0.31 -4.47
CA SER A 339 -9.33 -0.03 -3.78
C SER A 339 -8.43 -1.26 -3.77
N GLU A 340 -8.98 -2.43 -3.46
CA GLU A 340 -8.24 -3.71 -3.48
C GLU A 340 -7.68 -3.99 -4.86
N ARG A 341 -8.49 -3.87 -5.92
CA ARG A 341 -8.05 -4.08 -7.31
C ARG A 341 -6.93 -3.12 -7.70
N GLU A 342 -7.03 -1.85 -7.30
CA GLU A 342 -6.03 -0.84 -7.64
C GLU A 342 -4.72 -1.04 -6.87
N ILE A 343 -4.79 -1.43 -5.59
CA ILE A 343 -3.63 -1.82 -4.79
C ILE A 343 -2.96 -3.06 -5.38
N MET A 344 -3.74 -4.10 -5.71
CA MET A 344 -3.21 -5.33 -6.32
C MET A 344 -2.57 -5.03 -7.67
N ARG A 345 -3.21 -4.27 -8.55
CA ARG A 345 -2.64 -3.88 -9.85
C ARG A 345 -1.36 -3.08 -9.68
N ALA A 346 -1.35 -2.08 -8.79
CA ALA A 346 -0.18 -1.25 -8.55
C ALA A 346 0.99 -2.09 -8.01
N ALA A 347 0.71 -3.01 -7.08
CA ALA A 347 1.69 -3.94 -6.53
C ALA A 347 2.20 -4.93 -7.60
N ALA A 348 1.33 -5.50 -8.42
CA ALA A 348 1.69 -6.39 -9.52
C ALA A 348 2.60 -5.70 -10.54
N GLU A 349 2.24 -4.51 -11.00
CA GLU A 349 3.07 -3.73 -11.91
C GLU A 349 4.40 -3.30 -11.24
N PHE A 350 4.41 -3.05 -9.93
CA PHE A 350 5.63 -2.70 -9.20
C PHE A 350 6.57 -3.91 -9.09
N LEU A 351 6.02 -5.08 -8.75
CA LEU A 351 6.74 -6.34 -8.77
C LEU A 351 7.22 -6.67 -10.18
N GLU A 352 6.42 -6.47 -11.22
CA GLU A 352 6.84 -6.64 -12.60
C GLU A 352 7.99 -5.69 -12.95
N THR A 353 7.95 -4.43 -12.52
CA THR A 353 9.04 -3.47 -12.74
C THR A 353 10.32 -3.91 -12.04
N ILE A 354 10.24 -4.47 -10.82
CA ILE A 354 11.43 -4.92 -10.09
C ILE A 354 11.89 -6.30 -10.53
N MET A 355 10.99 -7.19 -10.93
CA MET A 355 11.25 -8.61 -11.24
C MET A 355 11.51 -8.88 -12.73
N LYS A 356 10.99 -8.09 -13.69
CA LYS A 356 11.50 -8.14 -15.07
C LYS A 356 12.97 -7.71 -15.15
N ASP A 357 13.42 -6.98 -14.14
CA ASP A 357 14.80 -6.55 -13.97
C ASP A 357 15.62 -7.55 -13.11
N ILE A 358 15.01 -8.61 -12.56
CA ILE A 358 15.68 -9.75 -11.85
C ILE A 358 15.94 -10.89 -12.81
#